data_AF-A0A8T7B9N2-F1
#
_entry.id   AF-A0A8T7B9N2-F1
#
_cell.length_a   1.000
_cell.length_b   1.000
_cell.length_c   1.000
_cell.angle_alpha   90.00
_cell.angle_beta   90.00
_cell.angle_gamma   90.00
#
_symmetry.space_group_name_H-M   'P 1'
#
loop_
_entity.id
_entity.type
_entity.pdbx_description
1 polymer ?
#
loop_
_entity_poly.entity_id
_entity_poly.type
_entity_poly.pdbx_seq_one_letter_code
_entity_poly.pdbx_strand_id
1 'polypeptide(L)'
;ATMYLSMRVEVLEVLKGKYSGKFIEIEGDNGMLCRASVSQFPIGTEWIMAVPAQTKQSFFGLLESIVYTAGICGEYNLPVEENNISGRIVAQENTNSDKIQVLSLARLRELLALIVR
;
A
#
# COMPACT_ATOMS: atom_id res chain seq x y z
N ALA A 1 -0.39 24.89 4.55
CA ALA A 1 -0.99 23.56 4.75
C ALA A 1 0.02 22.71 5.53
N THR A 2 -0.39 22.05 6.60
CA THR A 2 0.50 21.18 7.38
C THR A 2 0.76 19.92 6.55
N MET A 3 1.97 19.78 6.01
CA MET A 3 2.41 18.56 5.33
C MET A 3 2.67 17.49 6.38
N TYR A 4 1.83 16.46 6.41
CA TYR A 4 2.13 15.25 7.17
C TYR A 4 3.07 14.38 6.34
N LEU A 5 4.28 14.16 6.87
CA LEU A 5 5.33 13.38 6.19
C LEU A 5 5.18 11.87 6.43
N SER A 6 4.38 11.47 7.41
CA SER A 6 4.06 10.08 7.69
C SER A 6 2.63 9.93 8.24
N MET A 7 2.12 8.71 8.16
CA MET A 7 0.89 8.30 8.84
C MET A 7 1.12 6.98 9.56
N ARG A 8 0.45 6.82 10.70
CA ARG A 8 0.38 5.55 11.41
C ARG A 8 -0.95 4.89 11.10
N VAL A 9 -0.92 3.67 10.57
CA VAL A 9 -2.13 2.90 10.24
C VAL A 9 -2.20 1.61 11.05
N GLU A 10 -3.42 1.17 11.34
CA GLU A 10 -3.69 -0.13 11.94
C GLU A 10 -3.69 -1.21 10.84
N VAL A 11 -3.03 -2.32 11.10
CA VAL A 11 -3.02 -3.47 10.19
C VAL A 11 -4.16 -4.40 10.56
N LEU A 12 -5.18 -4.46 9.71
CA LEU A 12 -6.35 -5.32 9.88
C LEU A 12 -6.05 -6.76 9.43
N GLU A 13 -5.35 -6.92 8.31
CA GLU A 13 -5.03 -8.21 7.70
C GLU A 13 -3.73 -8.12 6.88
N VAL A 14 -2.95 -9.21 6.86
CA VAL A 14 -1.81 -9.37 5.95
C VAL A 14 -2.19 -10.33 4.83
N LEU A 15 -2.47 -9.79 3.64
CA LEU A 15 -2.88 -10.58 2.48
C LEU A 15 -1.70 -11.34 1.82
N LYS A 16 -0.49 -10.78 1.90
CA LYS A 16 0.74 -11.39 1.37
C LYS A 16 1.97 -10.85 2.09
N GLY A 17 2.98 -11.70 2.29
CA GLY A 17 4.22 -11.36 2.98
C GLY A 17 4.20 -11.74 4.47
N LYS A 18 5.16 -11.21 5.23
CA LYS A 18 5.30 -11.46 6.68
C LYS A 18 5.27 -10.14 7.43
N TYR A 19 4.30 -10.00 8.33
CA TYR A 19 4.20 -8.91 9.28
C TYR A 19 3.37 -9.36 10.47
N SER A 20 3.79 -9.04 11.69
CA SER A 20 3.15 -9.49 12.94
C SER A 20 2.79 -8.35 13.89
N GLY A 21 3.05 -7.10 13.49
CA GLY A 21 2.70 -5.93 14.29
C GLY A 21 1.21 -5.57 14.15
N LYS A 22 0.77 -4.66 15.03
CA LYS A 22 -0.57 -4.06 14.95
C LYS A 22 -0.59 -2.75 14.14
N PHE A 23 0.55 -2.05 14.10
CA PHE A 23 0.63 -0.72 13.51
C PHE A 23 1.89 -0.55 12.68
N ILE A 24 1.74 0.05 11.52
CA ILE A 24 2.82 0.39 10.60
C ILE A 24 2.85 1.91 10.42
N GLU A 25 4.04 2.48 10.43
CA GLU A 25 4.26 3.87 10.03
C GLU A 25 4.63 3.89 8.55
N ILE A 26 3.84 4.62 7.78
CA ILE A 26 4.01 4.77 6.34
C ILE A 26 4.47 6.20 6.08
N GLU A 27 5.67 6.33 5.52
CA GLU A 27 6.16 7.62 5.03
C GLU A 27 5.43 7.97 3.73
N GLY A 28 4.85 9.17 3.70
CA GLY A 28 4.34 9.79 2.47
C GLY A 28 5.35 10.78 1.89
N ASP A 29 4.97 11.45 0.81
CA ASP A 29 5.77 12.53 0.22
C ASP A 29 4.84 13.63 -0.32
N ASN A 30 5.40 14.77 -0.70
CA ASN A 30 4.69 15.90 -1.30
C ASN A 30 4.33 15.68 -2.79
N GLY A 31 4.28 14.43 -3.26
CA GLY A 31 4.15 14.10 -4.68
C GLY A 31 5.48 14.01 -5.42
N MET A 32 6.62 14.38 -4.80
CA MET A 32 7.93 14.09 -5.37
C MET A 32 8.14 12.58 -5.46
N LEU A 33 8.83 12.14 -6.51
CA LEU A 33 9.05 10.72 -6.81
C LEU A 33 7.76 9.90 -6.89
N CYS A 34 6.64 10.53 -7.29
CA CYS A 34 5.36 9.87 -7.45
C CYS A 34 4.77 9.30 -6.13
N ARG A 35 5.35 9.63 -4.98
CA ARG A 35 4.86 9.17 -3.68
C ARG A 35 3.72 10.07 -3.23
N ALA A 36 2.58 9.46 -2.98
CA ALA A 36 1.38 10.22 -2.73
C ALA A 36 1.30 10.68 -1.27
N SER A 37 0.69 11.87 -1.07
CA SER A 37 0.54 12.49 0.23
C SER A 37 -0.30 11.61 1.14
N VAL A 38 0.06 11.50 2.43
CA VAL A 38 -0.72 10.72 3.40
C VAL A 38 -2.14 11.29 3.59
N SER A 39 -2.37 12.55 3.22
CA SER A 39 -3.70 13.18 3.25
C SER A 39 -4.72 12.53 2.31
N GLN A 40 -4.27 11.71 1.36
CA GLN A 40 -5.17 10.95 0.48
C GLN A 40 -5.85 9.75 1.18
N PHE A 41 -5.42 9.43 2.40
CA PHE A 41 -5.95 8.32 3.19
C PHE A 41 -6.71 8.87 4.41
N PRO A 42 -8.01 9.18 4.29
CA PRO A 42 -8.76 9.76 5.39
C PRO A 42 -8.86 8.79 6.58
N ILE A 43 -8.83 9.34 7.80
CA ILE A 43 -9.07 8.55 9.01
C ILE A 43 -10.46 7.91 8.93
N GLY A 44 -10.56 6.63 9.32
CA GLY A 44 -11.80 5.85 9.30
C GLY A 44 -12.11 5.18 7.97
N THR A 45 -11.18 5.21 7.00
CA THR A 45 -11.27 4.48 5.74
C THR A 45 -10.37 3.25 5.74
N GLU A 46 -10.76 2.23 4.97
CA GLU A 46 -10.00 0.99 4.80
C GLU A 46 -9.37 0.93 3.42
N TRP A 47 -8.14 0.43 3.35
CA TRP A 47 -7.36 0.38 2.11
C TRP A 47 -6.53 -0.90 2.06
N ILE A 48 -6.41 -1.45 0.86
CA ILE A 48 -5.35 -2.41 0.55
C ILE A 48 -4.16 -1.64 0.05
N MET A 49 -2.99 -1.91 0.63
CA MET A 49 -1.73 -1.28 0.24
C MET A 49 -0.64 -2.33 0.03
N ALA A 50 0.11 -2.21 -1.07
CA ALA A 50 1.39 -2.89 -1.21
C ALA A 50 2.49 -2.00 -0.63
N VAL A 51 2.94 -2.31 0.59
CA VAL A 51 3.96 -1.53 1.31
C VAL A 51 5.32 -2.23 1.25
N PRO A 52 6.25 -1.81 0.38
CA PRO A 52 7.60 -2.35 0.39
C PRO A 52 8.31 -1.95 1.69
N ALA A 53 8.88 -2.94 2.36
CA ALA A 53 9.82 -2.73 3.45
C ALA A 53 11.16 -2.30 2.85
N GLN A 54 11.66 -1.13 3.25
CA GLN A 54 13.00 -0.66 2.91
C GLN A 54 13.85 -0.62 4.18
N THR A 55 15.04 -1.21 4.13
CA THR A 55 16.02 -1.05 5.20
C THR A 55 16.68 0.31 5.03
N LYS A 56 16.44 1.22 5.97
CA LYS A 56 17.15 2.49 6.05
C LYS A 56 18.35 2.28 6.97
N GLN A 57 19.54 2.28 6.37
CA GLN A 57 20.78 2.30 7.15
C GLN A 57 21.05 3.72 7.64
N SER A 58 21.29 3.85 8.94
CA SER A 58 21.82 5.10 9.49
C SER A 58 23.19 5.43 8.88
N PHE A 59 23.53 6.71 8.81
CA PHE A 59 24.79 7.23 8.25
C PHE A 59 26.06 6.65 8.89
N PHE A 60 25.94 6.03 10.07
CA PHE A 60 27.04 5.37 10.79
C PHE A 60 26.97 3.84 10.78
N GLY A 61 26.02 3.23 10.05
CA GLY A 61 25.85 1.78 9.97
C GLY A 61 25.46 1.09 11.28
N LEU A 62 25.14 1.85 12.34
CA LEU A 62 24.90 1.33 13.69
C LEU A 62 23.42 1.01 13.97
N LEU A 63 22.50 1.55 13.17
CA LEU A 63 21.06 1.29 13.27
C LEU A 63 20.48 1.00 11.89
N GLU A 64 19.85 -0.18 11.77
CA GLU A 64 18.97 -0.54 10.68
C GLU A 64 17.54 -0.36 11.15
N SER A 65 16.79 0.54 10.50
CA SER A 65 15.36 0.69 10.72
C SER A 65 14.61 0.26 9.47
N ILE A 66 13.57 -0.55 9.64
CA ILE A 66 12.65 -0.88 8.55
C ILE A 66 11.69 0.30 8.38
N VAL A 67 11.70 0.89 7.21
CA VAL A 67 10.76 1.94 6.80
C VAL A 67 9.81 1.37 5.78
N TYR A 68 8.53 1.67 5.96
CA TYR A 68 7.51 1.32 4.99
C TYR A 68 7.10 2.57 4.24
N THR A 69 7.01 2.46 2.92
CA THR A 69 6.66 3.57 2.04
C THR A 69 5.37 3.24 1.31
N ALA A 70 4.54 4.25 1.06
CA ALA A 70 3.41 4.08 0.14
C ALA A 70 3.95 3.71 -1.25
N GLY A 71 3.20 2.88 -1.99
CA GLY A 71 3.57 2.49 -3.35
C GLY A 71 3.90 3.69 -4.25
N ILE A 72 4.91 3.52 -5.11
CA ILE A 72 5.31 4.54 -6.08
C ILE A 72 4.16 4.75 -7.07
N CYS A 73 3.80 6.02 -7.32
CA CYS A 73 2.71 6.46 -8.20
C CYS A 73 1.30 6.01 -7.78
N GLY A 74 1.09 5.66 -6.49
CA GLY A 74 -0.23 5.25 -5.99
C GLY A 74 -0.69 3.88 -6.50
N GLU A 75 0.21 3.13 -7.14
CA GLU A 75 -0.08 1.77 -7.57
C GLU A 75 -0.39 0.90 -6.34
N TYR A 76 -1.45 0.11 -6.45
CA TYR A 76 -1.91 -0.81 -5.41
C TYR A 76 -2.36 -0.16 -4.09
N ASN A 77 -2.70 1.13 -4.09
CA ASN A 77 -3.49 1.77 -3.03
C ASN A 77 -4.98 1.68 -3.40
N LEU A 78 -5.64 0.63 -2.94
CA LEU A 78 -7.01 0.30 -3.36
C LEU A 78 -7.97 0.58 -2.18
N PRO A 79 -8.86 1.58 -2.29
CA PRO A 79 -9.86 1.83 -1.25
C PRO A 79 -10.80 0.63 -1.15
N VAL A 80 -11.22 0.32 0.07
CA VAL A 80 -12.19 -0.73 0.37
C VAL A 80 -13.54 -0.08 0.68
N GLU A 81 -14.56 -0.42 -0.10
CA GLU A 81 -15.94 0.04 0.07
C GLU A 81 -16.89 -1.13 -0.12
N GLU A 82 -17.76 -1.39 0.86
CA GLU A 82 -18.79 -2.45 0.79
C GLU A 82 -18.24 -3.83 0.37
N ASN A 83 -17.11 -4.25 0.94
CA ASN A 83 -16.38 -5.49 0.60
C ASN A 83 -15.84 -5.55 -0.84
N ASN A 84 -15.76 -4.42 -1.53
CA ASN A 84 -15.16 -4.30 -2.85
C ASN A 84 -13.93 -3.40 -2.79
N ILE A 85 -13.05 -3.59 -3.77
CA ILE A 85 -11.89 -2.76 -4.03
C ILE A 85 -11.99 -2.21 -5.44
N SER A 86 -11.54 -0.98 -5.63
CA SER A 86 -11.49 -0.33 -6.93
C SER A 86 -10.08 0.16 -7.24
N GLY A 87 -9.65 0.00 -8.49
CA GLY A 87 -8.36 0.51 -8.96
C GLY A 87 -7.72 -0.34 -10.05
N ARG A 88 -6.41 -0.18 -10.25
CA ARG A 88 -5.63 -1.01 -11.17
C ARG A 88 -5.21 -2.30 -10.45
N ILE A 89 -5.99 -3.38 -10.65
CA ILE A 89 -5.84 -4.64 -9.88
C ILE A 89 -5.07 -5.71 -10.66
N VAL A 90 -5.37 -5.92 -11.94
CA VAL A 90 -4.72 -6.92 -12.79
C VAL A 90 -4.14 -6.26 -14.04
N ALA A 91 -2.84 -6.46 -14.28
CA ALA A 91 -2.21 -6.11 -15.55
C ALA A 91 -2.68 -7.09 -16.63
N GLN A 92 -3.39 -6.61 -17.65
CA GLN A 92 -3.72 -7.42 -18.83
C GLN A 92 -2.62 -7.23 -19.87
N GLU A 93 -1.99 -8.32 -20.31
CA GLU A 93 -0.77 -8.27 -21.14
C GLU A 93 -0.94 -7.65 -22.54
N ASN A 94 -2.13 -7.22 -22.98
CA ASN A 94 -2.33 -6.71 -24.35
C ASN A 94 -3.38 -5.60 -24.50
N THR A 95 -3.75 -4.90 -23.42
CA THR A 95 -4.61 -3.71 -23.53
C THR A 95 -4.05 -2.61 -22.64
N ASN A 96 -4.10 -1.36 -23.12
CA ASN A 96 -3.72 -0.17 -22.36
C ASN A 96 -4.22 -0.30 -20.91
N SER A 97 -3.29 -0.40 -19.97
CA SER A 97 -3.46 -0.82 -18.57
C SER A 97 -4.20 0.20 -17.68
N ASP A 98 -4.97 1.10 -18.29
CA ASP A 98 -5.65 2.22 -17.65
C ASP A 98 -7.05 1.88 -17.13
N LYS A 99 -7.54 0.65 -17.35
CA LYS A 99 -8.90 0.30 -16.94
C LYS A 99 -8.97 0.07 -15.43
N ILE A 100 -9.73 0.94 -14.75
CA ILE A 100 -10.17 0.73 -13.37
C ILE A 100 -11.03 -0.54 -13.31
N GLN A 101 -10.68 -1.43 -12.40
CA GLN A 101 -11.38 -2.67 -12.12
C GLN A 101 -12.03 -2.56 -10.75
N VAL A 102 -13.18 -3.20 -10.59
CA VAL A 102 -13.82 -3.41 -9.29
C VAL A 102 -13.80 -4.91 -9.02
N LEU A 103 -13.34 -5.30 -7.84
CA LEU A 103 -13.23 -6.69 -7.43
C LEU A 103 -13.72 -6.84 -5.99
N SER A 104 -14.33 -7.98 -5.66
CA SER A 104 -14.62 -8.27 -4.25
C SER A 104 -13.35 -8.64 -3.49
N LEU A 105 -13.30 -8.33 -2.19
CA LEU A 105 -12.19 -8.74 -1.31
C LEU A 105 -11.98 -10.26 -1.33
N ALA A 106 -13.07 -11.03 -1.32
CA ALA A 106 -13.01 -12.48 -1.41
C ALA A 106 -12.27 -12.94 -2.68
N ARG A 107 -12.61 -12.33 -3.82
CA ARG A 107 -11.95 -12.69 -5.09
C ARG A 107 -10.49 -12.26 -5.12
N LEU A 108 -10.12 -11.12 -4.53
CA LEU A 108 -8.71 -10.76 -4.41
C LEU A 108 -7.93 -11.80 -3.59
N ARG A 109 -8.47 -12.24 -2.45
CA ARG A 109 -7.84 -13.26 -1.60
C ARG A 109 -7.61 -14.56 -2.37
N GLU A 110 -8.59 -15.02 -3.15
CA GLU A 110 -8.44 -16.18 -4.04
C GLU A 110 -7.30 -15.99 -5.04
N LEU A 111 -7.24 -14.83 -5.71
CA LEU A 111 -6.18 -14.55 -6.68
C LEU A 111 -4.79 -14.54 -6.04
N LEU A 112 -4.65 -13.95 -4.86
CA LEU A 112 -3.38 -13.92 -4.14
C LEU A 112 -2.94 -15.31 -3.66
N ALA A 113 -3.90 -16.17 -3.28
CA ALA A 113 -3.63 -17.54 -2.87
C ALA A 113 -3.12 -18.43 -4.02
N LEU A 114 -3.51 -18.13 -5.27
CA LEU A 114 -3.00 -18.84 -6.45
C LEU A 114 -1.53 -18.50 -6.77
N ILE A 115 -1.03 -17.36 -6.28
CA ILE A 115 0.35 -16.92 -6.53
C ILE A 115 1.26 -17.50 -5.44
N VAL A 116 1.56 -18.80 -5.57
CA VAL A 116 2.56 -19.50 -4.75
C VAL A 116 3.96 -19.09 -5.22
N ARG A 117 4.76 -18.49 -4.36
CA ARG A 117 6.22 -18.36 -4.49
C ARG A 117 6.87 -18.81 -3.21
#